data_AF-A0A250IA59-F1
#
_entry.id   AF-A0A250IA59-F1
#
_cell.length_a   1.000
_cell.length_b   1.000
_cell.length_c   1.000
_cell.angle_alpha   90.00
_cell.angle_beta   90.00
_cell.angle_gamma   90.00
#
_symmetry.space_group_name_H-M   'P 1'
#
loop_
_entity.id
_entity.type
_entity.pdbx_description
1 polymer ?
#
loop_
_entity_poly.entity_id
_entity_poly.type
_entity_poly.pdbx_seq_one_letter_code
_entity_poly.pdbx_strand_id
1 'polypeptide(L)'
;MATASRRGVVLGSTAALLLVLPWLTYWSAIFRRYGMRDDYAILREAMEEPGKILRVCASFGRPLYGALLELSMRGNDSIGELSELRLLGVACLGLFGAAVFLLLVREGWSLVPAALLAAFLPLTPSAQVIASWGICWPQAVALLLGAGAFALAPRRWPLAVLAMAMATLTYQISGLIYAVLVAAALVARRETSLADTGRWLARHLGIMGLGLGTAFVITQFLFKTGLFLRSPRIVFETRWLDKAAWVLTHVFPNALALSALNSSTGTPPGYPVMVALSLAILGVGIALEGRRAGLAASGRWLLGLVLLSAAAYSVSFLAGERWPTYRTLFALTGVCGVFFAASLVNLGACWPGRGPRIATGVLGGLVALSAWLAHRQTLELFAEPQGRELALMEEGARQVVPSAHPRVFVLTALQNDTSAPQRYLDEFGSVSVDTEWVAKEMWKAVLRERFPRERDVSRFYRFATGRVLPERRQYDILVDMRRMRRGG
;
A
#
# COMPACT_ATOMS: atom_id res chain seq x y z
N MET A 1 -36.18 -8.41 21.35
CA MET A 1 -34.85 -8.74 21.90
C MET A 1 -34.08 -9.80 21.10
N ALA A 2 -34.68 -10.92 20.68
CA ALA A 2 -34.00 -11.99 19.94
C ALA A 2 -33.38 -11.57 18.58
N THR A 3 -34.03 -10.68 17.83
CA THR A 3 -33.55 -10.18 16.53
C THR A 3 -32.37 -9.21 16.64
N ALA A 4 -32.35 -8.37 17.68
CA ALA A 4 -31.24 -7.47 17.98
C ALA A 4 -29.98 -8.24 18.42
N SER A 5 -30.15 -9.28 19.24
CA SER A 5 -29.08 -10.20 19.62
C SER A 5 -28.47 -10.90 18.39
N ARG A 6 -29.31 -11.43 17.49
CA ARG A 6 -28.85 -12.10 16.27
C ARG A 6 -28.09 -11.17 15.32
N ARG A 7 -28.53 -9.92 15.15
CA ARG A 7 -27.82 -8.93 14.32
C ARG A 7 -26.47 -8.56 14.92
N GLY A 8 -26.40 -8.39 16.24
CA GLY A 8 -25.15 -8.14 16.96
C GLY A 8 -24.12 -9.26 16.75
N VAL A 9 -24.56 -10.52 16.86
CA VAL A 9 -23.72 -11.71 16.65
C VAL A 9 -23.17 -11.74 15.22
N VAL A 10 -24.02 -11.54 14.21
CA VAL A 10 -23.59 -11.56 12.80
C VAL A 10 -22.57 -10.45 12.51
N LEU A 11 -22.79 -9.24 13.04
CA LEU A 11 -21.85 -8.13 12.90
C LEU A 11 -20.50 -8.45 13.55
N GLY A 12 -20.50 -8.95 14.79
CA GLY A 12 -19.31 -9.32 15.53
C GLY A 12 -18.52 -10.44 14.84
N SER A 13 -19.19 -11.51 14.41
CA SER A 13 -18.53 -12.63 13.71
C SER A 13 -17.96 -12.21 12.36
N THR A 14 -18.65 -11.35 11.61
CA THR A 14 -18.18 -10.86 10.31
C THR A 14 -16.95 -9.96 10.47
N ALA A 15 -16.98 -9.05 11.45
CA ALA A 15 -15.83 -8.21 11.76
C ALA A 15 -14.62 -9.04 12.21
N ALA A 16 -14.83 -10.10 13.00
CA ALA A 16 -13.76 -11.01 13.39
C ALA A 16 -13.16 -11.78 12.19
N LEU A 17 -13.99 -12.24 11.25
CA LEU A 17 -13.50 -12.88 10.02
C LEU A 17 -12.68 -11.90 9.17
N LEU A 18 -13.12 -10.65 9.05
CA LEU A 18 -12.40 -9.61 8.32
C LEU A 18 -11.06 -9.24 8.99
N LEU A 19 -11.00 -9.31 10.32
CA LEU A 19 -9.77 -9.12 11.08
C LEU A 19 -8.74 -10.22 10.77
N VAL A 20 -9.19 -11.46 10.63
CA VAL A 20 -8.35 -12.64 10.39
C VAL A 20 -7.97 -12.81 8.91
N LEU A 21 -8.78 -12.33 7.98
CA LEU A 21 -8.57 -12.53 6.54
C LEU A 21 -7.16 -12.14 6.04
N PRO A 22 -6.60 -10.95 6.34
CA PRO A 22 -5.25 -10.61 5.91
C PRO A 22 -4.17 -11.56 6.46
N TRP A 23 -4.36 -12.11 7.66
CA TRP A 23 -3.43 -13.08 8.25
C TRP A 23 -3.38 -14.36 7.42
N LEU A 24 -4.56 -14.89 7.07
CA LEU A 24 -4.67 -16.11 6.26
C LEU A 24 -4.16 -15.91 4.83
N THR A 25 -4.32 -14.71 4.27
CA THR A 25 -3.84 -14.40 2.92
C THR A 25 -2.32 -14.24 2.89
N TYR A 26 -1.74 -13.52 3.85
CA TYR A 26 -0.36 -13.05 3.80
C TYR A 26 0.64 -13.87 4.63
N TRP A 27 0.21 -14.92 5.34
CA TRP A 27 1.08 -15.69 6.24
C TRP A 27 2.43 -16.11 5.62
N SER A 28 2.42 -16.54 4.36
CA SER A 28 3.62 -17.01 3.65
C SER A 28 4.62 -15.88 3.38
N ALA A 29 4.14 -14.65 3.19
CA ALA A 29 4.96 -13.48 3.03
C ALA A 29 5.42 -12.91 4.37
N ILE A 30 4.62 -13.02 5.43
CA ILE A 30 4.95 -12.50 6.78
C ILE A 30 6.10 -13.27 7.41
N PHE A 31 5.97 -14.60 7.50
CA PHE A 31 6.88 -15.43 8.31
C PHE A 31 8.17 -15.84 7.59
N ARG A 32 8.32 -15.50 6.30
CA ARG A 32 9.56 -15.74 5.57
C ARG A 32 10.59 -14.69 5.94
N ARG A 33 11.81 -15.13 6.27
CA ARG A 33 12.93 -14.24 6.61
C ARG A 33 13.50 -13.58 5.35
N TYR A 34 13.22 -12.30 5.19
CA TYR A 34 13.78 -11.43 4.16
C TYR A 34 13.55 -9.95 4.55
N GLY A 35 14.32 -9.05 3.95
CA GLY A 35 14.01 -7.63 3.87
C GLY A 35 13.98 -7.17 2.41
N MET A 36 13.29 -6.08 2.14
CA MET A 36 13.33 -5.37 0.85
C MET A 36 14.18 -4.12 0.97
N ARG A 37 15.06 -3.86 0.00
CA ARG A 37 15.81 -2.61 -0.23
C ARG A 37 16.04 -1.72 1.00
N ASP A 38 15.06 -0.86 1.29
CA ASP A 38 15.08 0.16 2.33
C ASP A 38 15.03 -0.43 3.76
N ASP A 39 14.51 -1.65 3.94
CA ASP A 39 14.50 -2.39 5.23
C ASP A 39 15.92 -2.56 5.77
N TYR A 40 16.89 -2.94 4.91
CA TYR A 40 18.27 -3.17 5.35
C TYR A 40 18.96 -1.89 5.80
N ALA A 41 18.77 -0.79 5.07
CA ALA A 41 19.29 0.52 5.49
C ALA A 41 18.65 0.97 6.81
N ILE A 42 17.34 0.83 6.94
CA ILE A 42 16.61 1.26 8.13
C ILE A 42 17.01 0.45 9.36
N LEU A 43 17.22 -0.87 9.22
CA LEU A 43 17.74 -1.71 10.29
C LEU A 43 19.10 -1.20 10.79
N ARG A 44 20.03 -0.87 9.87
CA ARG A 44 21.32 -0.29 10.27
C ARG A 44 21.16 1.12 10.86
N GLU A 45 20.35 1.98 10.26
CA GLU A 45 20.16 3.38 10.68
C GLU A 45 19.59 3.48 12.10
N ALA A 46 18.65 2.61 12.47
CA ALA A 46 18.10 2.57 13.81
C ALA A 46 19.17 2.28 14.87
N MET A 47 20.13 1.40 14.54
CA MET A 47 21.20 0.99 15.45
C MET A 47 22.37 1.98 15.48
N GLU A 48 22.83 2.43 14.31
CA GLU A 48 24.10 3.18 14.18
C GLU A 48 23.94 4.68 14.08
N GLU A 49 22.78 5.16 13.62
CA GLU A 49 22.51 6.59 13.45
C GLU A 49 21.14 6.97 14.04
N PRO A 50 20.91 6.79 15.37
CA PRO A 50 19.62 7.06 15.98
C PRO A 50 19.06 8.45 15.61
N GLY A 51 17.79 8.47 15.24
CA GLY A 51 17.07 9.65 14.77
C GLY A 51 17.29 10.00 13.30
N LYS A 52 18.14 9.25 12.57
CA LYS A 52 18.27 9.44 11.11
C LYS A 52 17.00 9.08 10.37
N ILE A 53 16.33 7.98 10.73
CA ILE A 53 15.08 7.55 10.06
C ILE A 53 14.03 8.65 10.21
N LEU A 54 13.85 9.17 11.43
CA LEU A 54 12.98 10.30 11.69
C LEU A 54 13.33 11.52 10.83
N ARG A 55 14.59 11.95 10.84
CA ARG A 55 15.05 13.13 10.08
C ARG A 55 14.82 12.97 8.58
N VAL A 56 15.13 11.80 8.01
CA VAL A 56 14.94 11.51 6.59
C VAL A 56 13.45 11.51 6.25
N CYS A 57 12.59 10.78 6.97
CA CYS A 57 11.16 10.77 6.68
C CYS A 57 10.50 12.15 6.90
N ALA A 58 10.90 12.89 7.94
CA ALA A 58 10.43 14.24 8.20
C ALA A 58 10.85 15.22 7.08
N SER A 59 12.03 15.03 6.46
CA SER A 59 12.46 15.81 5.29
C SER A 59 11.53 15.67 4.09
N PHE A 60 10.75 14.59 4.03
CA PHE A 60 9.71 14.32 3.03
C PHE A 60 8.29 14.70 3.52
N GLY A 61 8.18 15.41 4.66
CA GLY A 61 6.90 15.81 5.24
C GLY A 61 6.15 14.66 5.94
N ARG A 62 6.87 13.62 6.38
CA ARG A 62 6.32 12.44 7.07
C ARG A 62 6.95 12.23 8.45
N PRO A 63 6.88 13.20 9.38
CA PRO A 63 7.56 13.09 10.67
C PRO A 63 6.99 11.96 11.54
N LEU A 64 5.68 11.72 11.51
CA LEU A 64 5.08 10.64 12.31
C LEU A 64 5.45 9.26 11.76
N TYR A 65 5.56 9.13 10.44
CA TYR A 65 6.07 7.92 9.80
C TYR A 65 7.48 7.57 10.29
N GLY A 66 8.37 8.57 10.24
CA GLY A 66 9.74 8.43 10.68
C GLY A 66 9.83 8.07 12.16
N ALA A 67 9.00 8.70 12.99
CA ALA A 67 8.96 8.40 14.42
C ALA A 67 8.49 6.97 14.69
N LEU A 68 7.42 6.52 14.03
CA LEU A 68 6.92 5.14 14.17
C LEU A 68 7.96 4.12 13.70
N LEU A 69 8.61 4.36 12.55
CA LEU A 69 9.67 3.47 12.07
C LEU A 69 10.89 3.45 12.98
N GLU A 70 11.38 4.61 13.41
CA GLU A 70 12.50 4.72 14.33
C GLU A 70 12.22 3.97 15.64
N LEU A 71 11.04 4.18 16.24
CA LEU A 71 10.65 3.51 17.48
C LEU A 71 10.52 2.00 17.33
N SER A 72 9.93 1.53 16.22
CA SER A 72 9.74 0.10 15.98
C SER A 72 11.05 -0.62 15.62
N MET A 73 11.97 0.04 14.92
CA MET A 73 13.24 -0.56 14.50
C MET A 73 14.32 -0.51 15.59
N ARG A 74 14.24 0.39 16.58
CA ARG A 74 15.16 0.40 17.72
C ARG A 74 15.11 -0.87 18.58
N GLY A 75 13.99 -1.59 18.53
CA GLY A 75 13.83 -2.87 19.20
C GLY A 75 14.30 -4.07 18.38
N ASN A 76 14.71 -3.86 17.13
CA ASN A 76 15.01 -4.92 16.17
C ASN A 76 16.47 -4.85 15.73
N ASP A 77 17.21 -5.94 15.93
CA ASP A 77 18.63 -6.07 15.60
C ASP A 77 18.88 -7.10 14.48
N SER A 78 17.83 -7.74 13.96
CA SER A 78 17.92 -8.82 12.98
C SER A 78 16.96 -8.66 11.79
N ILE A 79 17.31 -9.31 10.67
CA ILE A 79 16.48 -9.48 9.47
C ILE A 79 15.23 -10.31 9.81
N GLY A 80 15.33 -11.22 10.78
CA GLY A 80 14.18 -12.03 11.24
C GLY A 80 13.04 -11.18 11.78
N GLU A 81 13.36 -10.13 12.55
CA GLU A 81 12.37 -9.25 13.21
C GLU A 81 11.63 -8.32 12.22
N LEU A 82 12.07 -8.22 10.96
CA LEU A 82 11.28 -7.58 9.90
C LEU A 82 9.94 -8.29 9.66
N SER A 83 9.80 -9.56 10.07
CA SER A 83 8.51 -10.27 10.08
C SER A 83 7.51 -9.64 11.05
N GLU A 84 7.96 -9.08 12.18
CA GLU A 84 7.10 -8.46 13.18
C GLU A 84 6.49 -7.15 12.66
N LEU A 85 7.24 -6.40 11.86
CA LEU A 85 6.74 -5.18 11.23
C LEU A 85 5.70 -5.49 10.15
N ARG A 86 5.92 -6.54 9.36
CA ARG A 86 4.93 -7.06 8.41
C ARG A 86 3.67 -7.55 9.14
N LEU A 87 3.85 -8.26 10.27
CA LEU A 87 2.77 -8.70 11.13
C LEU A 87 1.93 -7.52 11.63
N LEU A 88 2.58 -6.45 12.09
CA LEU A 88 1.91 -5.23 12.54
C LEU A 88 1.13 -4.57 11.39
N GLY A 89 1.72 -4.50 10.20
CA GLY A 89 1.04 -4.04 8.99
C GLY A 89 -0.23 -4.85 8.69
N VAL A 90 -0.14 -6.18 8.72
CA VAL A 90 -1.26 -7.10 8.47
C VAL A 90 -2.33 -7.01 9.57
N ALA A 91 -1.94 -6.88 10.83
CA ALA A 91 -2.86 -6.65 11.94
C ALA A 91 -3.66 -5.35 11.74
N CYS A 92 -2.98 -4.27 11.37
CA CYS A 92 -3.63 -3.00 11.04
C CYS A 92 -4.53 -3.11 9.80
N LEU A 93 -4.16 -3.88 8.77
CA LEU A 93 -5.01 -4.14 7.60
C LEU A 93 -6.28 -4.92 7.97
N GLY A 94 -6.19 -5.89 8.88
CA GLY A 94 -7.35 -6.61 9.41
C GLY A 94 -8.29 -5.70 10.20
N LEU A 95 -7.73 -4.87 11.09
CA LEU A 95 -8.50 -3.86 11.82
C LEU A 95 -9.15 -2.86 10.86
N PHE A 96 -8.45 -2.48 9.80
CA PHE A 96 -8.96 -1.60 8.76
C PHE A 96 -10.15 -2.23 8.03
N GLY A 97 -10.05 -3.50 7.60
CA GLY A 97 -11.16 -4.23 6.99
C GLY A 97 -12.39 -4.29 7.91
N ALA A 98 -12.21 -4.64 9.18
CA ALA A 98 -13.29 -4.67 10.16
C ALA A 98 -13.91 -3.28 10.39
N ALA A 99 -13.10 -2.23 10.51
CA ALA A 99 -13.58 -0.85 10.70
C ALA A 99 -14.37 -0.35 9.48
N VAL A 100 -13.87 -0.60 8.26
CA VAL A 100 -14.59 -0.26 7.03
C VAL A 100 -15.93 -0.97 6.98
N PHE A 101 -15.99 -2.27 7.28
CA PHE A 101 -17.27 -3.00 7.30
C PHE A 101 -18.30 -2.36 8.24
N LEU A 102 -17.91 -2.06 9.47
CA LEU A 102 -18.79 -1.42 10.45
C LEU A 102 -19.25 -0.03 9.99
N LEU A 103 -18.36 0.74 9.36
CA LEU A 103 -18.69 2.05 8.79
C LEU A 103 -19.64 1.92 7.60
N LEU A 104 -19.41 0.98 6.68
CA LEU A 104 -20.31 0.74 5.54
C LEU A 104 -21.73 0.38 6.01
N VAL A 105 -21.84 -0.52 6.99
CA VAL A 105 -23.14 -0.88 7.58
C VAL A 105 -23.79 0.32 8.25
N ARG A 106 -23.01 1.16 8.96
CA ARG A 106 -23.51 2.41 9.56
C ARG A 106 -24.05 3.38 8.51
N GLU A 107 -23.41 3.48 7.35
CA GLU A 107 -23.84 4.34 6.25
C GLU A 107 -24.97 3.73 5.40
N GLY A 108 -25.49 2.55 5.78
CA GLY A 108 -26.69 1.96 5.18
C GLY A 108 -26.44 0.88 4.13
N TRP A 109 -25.20 0.40 3.98
CA TRP A 109 -24.94 -0.75 3.11
C TRP A 109 -25.55 -2.03 3.67
N SER A 110 -26.01 -2.91 2.78
CA SER A 110 -26.42 -4.27 3.15
C SER A 110 -25.20 -5.08 3.60
N LEU A 111 -25.43 -5.99 4.56
CA LEU A 111 -24.35 -6.70 5.28
C LEU A 111 -23.35 -7.39 4.34
N VAL A 112 -23.85 -8.11 3.33
CA VAL A 112 -22.98 -8.95 2.49
C VAL A 112 -22.12 -8.11 1.54
N PRO A 113 -22.67 -7.18 0.72
CA PRO A 113 -21.83 -6.27 -0.06
C PRO A 113 -20.87 -5.43 0.79
N ALA A 114 -21.29 -4.99 1.98
CA ALA A 114 -20.42 -4.29 2.91
C ALA A 114 -19.24 -5.18 3.34
N ALA A 115 -19.50 -6.43 3.71
CA ALA A 115 -18.46 -7.38 4.12
C ALA A 115 -17.52 -7.71 2.95
N LEU A 116 -18.04 -7.93 1.75
CA LEU A 116 -17.23 -8.25 0.57
C LEU A 116 -16.36 -7.07 0.12
N LEU A 117 -16.90 -5.85 0.11
CA LEU A 117 -16.11 -4.66 -0.20
C LEU A 117 -15.03 -4.41 0.87
N ALA A 118 -15.39 -4.56 2.15
CA ALA A 118 -14.44 -4.45 3.25
C ALA A 118 -13.36 -5.54 3.22
N ALA A 119 -13.69 -6.76 2.76
CA ALA A 119 -12.72 -7.84 2.53
C ALA A 119 -11.80 -7.55 1.34
N PHE A 120 -12.32 -6.94 0.28
CA PHE A 120 -11.55 -6.62 -0.93
C PHE A 120 -10.43 -5.59 -0.67
N LEU A 121 -10.68 -4.54 0.13
CA LEU A 121 -9.71 -3.44 0.28
C LEU A 121 -8.34 -3.90 0.86
N PRO A 122 -8.28 -4.74 1.91
CA PRO A 122 -7.04 -5.34 2.40
C PRO A 122 -6.40 -6.37 1.45
N LEU A 123 -6.99 -6.68 0.30
CA LEU A 123 -6.46 -7.63 -0.69
C LEU A 123 -5.95 -6.95 -1.97
N THR A 124 -6.13 -5.62 -2.06
CA THR A 124 -5.64 -4.82 -3.19
C THR A 124 -4.12 -4.90 -3.32
N PRO A 125 -3.55 -4.68 -4.53
CA PRO A 125 -2.10 -4.59 -4.71
C PRO A 125 -1.41 -3.63 -3.72
N SER A 126 -2.05 -2.50 -3.38
CA SER A 126 -1.52 -1.57 -2.38
C SER A 126 -1.39 -2.21 -0.99
N ALA A 127 -2.36 -3.02 -0.58
CA ALA A 127 -2.32 -3.76 0.69
C ALA A 127 -1.25 -4.88 0.66
N GLN A 128 -1.03 -5.51 -0.49
CA GLN A 128 0.03 -6.50 -0.66
C GLN A 128 1.42 -5.91 -0.42
N VAL A 129 1.69 -4.69 -0.90
CA VAL A 129 2.94 -3.97 -0.62
C VAL A 129 3.09 -3.71 0.88
N ILE A 130 2.03 -3.23 1.54
CA ILE A 130 2.03 -2.98 2.99
C ILE A 130 2.29 -4.26 3.79
N ALA A 131 1.71 -5.38 3.37
CA ALA A 131 1.87 -6.67 4.04
C ALA A 131 3.26 -7.30 3.84
N SER A 132 3.94 -6.95 2.73
CA SER A 132 5.17 -7.64 2.31
C SER A 132 6.45 -6.84 2.57
N TRP A 133 6.36 -5.52 2.77
CA TRP A 133 7.50 -4.64 2.97
C TRP A 133 7.48 -4.06 4.39
N GLY A 134 8.46 -4.42 5.22
CA GLY A 134 8.47 -4.11 6.65
C GLY A 134 8.27 -2.63 6.95
N ILE A 135 8.98 -1.76 6.23
CA ILE A 135 8.88 -0.31 6.45
C ILE A 135 7.51 0.29 6.11
N CYS A 136 6.62 -0.44 5.43
CA CYS A 136 5.31 0.07 5.01
C CYS A 136 4.23 -0.06 6.08
N TRP A 137 4.49 -0.72 7.22
CA TRP A 137 3.50 -0.88 8.29
C TRP A 137 2.86 0.44 8.79
N PRO A 138 3.56 1.61 8.88
CA PRO A 138 2.92 2.85 9.31
C PRO A 138 1.90 3.38 8.28
N GLN A 139 1.97 2.93 7.02
CA GLN A 139 0.94 3.24 6.02
C GLN A 139 -0.41 2.64 6.43
N ALA A 140 -0.42 1.48 7.09
CA ALA A 140 -1.64 0.85 7.60
C ALA A 140 -2.23 1.66 8.77
N VAL A 141 -1.39 2.26 9.62
CA VAL A 141 -1.83 3.21 10.66
C VAL A 141 -2.49 4.43 10.02
N ALA A 142 -1.92 4.97 8.95
CA ALA A 142 -2.52 6.08 8.21
C ALA A 142 -3.90 5.72 7.61
N LEU A 143 -4.11 4.47 7.15
CA LEU A 143 -5.43 3.98 6.73
C LEU A 143 -6.43 4.02 7.90
N LEU A 144 -6.05 3.52 9.07
CA LEU A 144 -6.90 3.53 10.26
C LEU A 144 -7.24 4.96 10.71
N LEU A 145 -6.26 5.87 10.68
CA LEU A 145 -6.48 7.29 11.00
C LEU A 145 -7.42 7.97 9.99
N GLY A 146 -7.28 7.68 8.70
CA GLY A 146 -8.20 8.17 7.67
C GLY A 146 -9.63 7.64 7.83
N ALA A 147 -9.78 6.35 8.17
CA ALA A 147 -11.08 5.76 8.49
C ALA A 147 -11.68 6.35 9.78
N GLY A 148 -10.85 6.55 10.81
CA GLY A 148 -11.22 7.21 12.06
C GLY A 148 -11.66 8.66 11.86
N ALA A 149 -10.97 9.41 11.01
CA ALA A 149 -11.36 10.76 10.63
C ALA A 149 -12.78 10.77 10.01
N PHE A 150 -13.09 9.83 9.11
CA PHE A 150 -14.44 9.70 8.54
C PHE A 150 -15.48 9.35 9.62
N ALA A 151 -15.14 8.45 10.54
CA ALA A 151 -16.02 8.07 11.64
C ALA A 151 -16.39 9.26 12.54
N LEU A 152 -15.43 10.16 12.78
CA LEU A 152 -15.56 11.36 13.63
C LEU A 152 -16.24 12.55 12.93
N ALA A 153 -16.14 12.64 11.61
CA ALA A 153 -16.60 13.79 10.82
C ALA A 153 -18.03 14.28 11.13
N PRO A 154 -19.05 13.41 11.31
CA PRO A 154 -20.42 13.88 11.53
C PRO A 154 -20.66 14.60 12.87
N ARG A 155 -19.85 14.33 13.90
CA ARG A 155 -20.09 14.80 15.28
C ARG A 155 -18.95 15.60 15.88
N ARG A 156 -17.72 15.34 15.45
CA ARG A 156 -16.49 15.89 16.03
C ARG A 156 -15.53 16.30 14.91
N TRP A 157 -15.99 17.21 14.03
CA TRP A 157 -15.23 17.64 12.86
C TRP A 157 -13.81 18.18 13.18
N PRO A 158 -13.52 18.85 14.33
CA PRO A 158 -12.15 19.25 14.63
C PRO A 158 -11.24 18.05 14.89
N LEU A 159 -11.75 17.01 15.58
CA LEU A 159 -11.01 15.76 15.78
C LEU A 159 -10.86 14.99 14.47
N ALA A 160 -11.82 15.08 13.55
CA ALA A 160 -11.68 14.50 12.21
C ALA A 160 -10.57 15.19 11.41
N VAL A 161 -10.48 16.52 11.47
CA VAL A 161 -9.38 17.29 10.86
C VAL A 161 -8.04 16.90 11.48
N LEU A 162 -7.97 16.80 12.82
CA LEU A 162 -6.75 16.36 13.51
C LEU A 162 -6.35 14.93 13.10
N ALA A 163 -7.27 13.98 13.11
CA ALA A 163 -7.01 12.61 12.68
C ALA A 163 -6.53 12.54 11.22
N MET A 164 -7.11 13.34 10.33
CA MET A 164 -6.67 13.46 8.94
C MET A 164 -5.27 14.10 8.82
N ALA A 165 -4.96 15.11 9.64
CA ALA A 165 -3.63 15.70 9.69
C ALA A 165 -2.58 14.67 10.18
N MET A 166 -2.90 13.89 11.21
CA MET A 166 -2.05 12.81 11.71
C MET A 166 -1.87 11.70 10.67
N ALA A 167 -2.93 11.30 9.96
CA ALA A 167 -2.85 10.37 8.84
C ALA A 167 -1.89 10.90 7.77
N THR A 168 -1.98 12.20 7.46
CA THR A 168 -1.16 12.88 6.45
C THR A 168 0.31 12.96 6.84
N LEU A 169 0.61 13.33 8.09
CA LEU A 169 1.97 13.37 8.64
C LEU A 169 2.59 11.97 8.82
N THR A 170 1.76 10.92 8.76
CA THR A 170 2.20 9.53 8.66
C THR A 170 2.40 9.16 7.20
N TYR A 171 1.33 8.98 6.42
CA TYR A 171 1.45 8.70 5.00
C TYR A 171 0.29 9.32 4.24
N GLN A 172 0.57 10.42 3.53
CA GLN A 172 -0.43 11.29 2.91
C GLN A 172 -1.45 10.52 2.08
N ILE A 173 -0.98 9.58 1.27
CA ILE A 173 -1.80 8.88 0.28
C ILE A 173 -2.72 7.84 0.94
N SER A 174 -2.27 7.18 2.00
CA SER A 174 -3.10 6.25 2.77
C SER A 174 -4.18 6.99 3.57
N GLY A 175 -3.90 8.19 4.08
CA GLY A 175 -4.92 9.02 4.75
C GLY A 175 -6.12 9.34 3.86
N LEU A 176 -5.92 9.40 2.53
CA LEU A 176 -6.99 9.63 1.56
C LEU A 176 -8.00 8.48 1.44
N ILE A 177 -7.84 7.38 2.19
CA ILE A 177 -8.89 6.35 2.33
C ILE A 177 -10.22 6.93 2.85
N TYR A 178 -10.17 8.10 3.50
CA TYR A 178 -11.35 8.89 3.79
C TYR A 178 -12.26 9.09 2.56
N ALA A 179 -11.68 9.34 1.37
CA ALA A 179 -12.44 9.50 0.12
C ALA A 179 -13.19 8.22 -0.29
N VAL A 180 -12.65 7.05 0.02
CA VAL A 180 -13.30 5.75 -0.24
C VAL A 180 -14.58 5.63 0.60
N LEU A 181 -14.52 6.02 1.86
CA LEU A 181 -15.69 6.00 2.75
C LEU A 181 -16.72 7.06 2.37
N VAL A 182 -16.28 8.23 1.90
CA VAL A 182 -17.17 9.24 1.31
C VAL A 182 -17.84 8.70 0.04
N ALA A 183 -17.12 8.00 -0.82
CA ALA A 183 -17.70 7.34 -2.00
C ALA A 183 -18.77 6.33 -1.60
N ALA A 184 -18.48 5.52 -0.58
CA ALA A 184 -19.41 4.50 -0.12
C ALA A 184 -20.68 5.10 0.49
N ALA A 185 -20.55 6.14 1.31
CA ALA A 185 -21.69 6.88 1.84
C ALA A 185 -22.48 7.58 0.73
N LEU A 186 -21.82 8.15 -0.27
CA LEU A 186 -22.49 8.79 -1.41
C LEU A 186 -23.40 7.81 -2.17
N VAL A 187 -22.90 6.60 -2.44
CA VAL A 187 -23.66 5.53 -3.11
C VAL A 187 -24.91 5.11 -2.32
N ALA A 188 -24.82 5.11 -0.99
CA ALA A 188 -25.95 4.77 -0.12
C ALA A 188 -26.99 5.90 -0.04
N ARG A 189 -26.58 7.17 -0.22
CA ARG A 189 -27.44 8.37 -0.13
C ARG A 189 -28.19 8.66 -1.44
N ARG A 190 -29.09 7.78 -1.83
CA ARG A 190 -29.82 7.89 -3.11
C ARG A 190 -30.95 8.92 -3.11
N GLU A 191 -31.57 9.13 -1.95
CA GLU A 191 -32.80 9.92 -1.79
C GLU A 191 -32.55 11.42 -1.51
N THR A 192 -31.29 11.87 -1.50
CA THR A 192 -30.96 13.27 -1.24
C THR A 192 -30.94 14.12 -2.52
N SER A 193 -31.36 15.37 -2.41
CA SER A 193 -31.26 16.34 -3.52
C SER A 193 -29.79 16.55 -3.96
N LEU A 194 -29.58 17.03 -5.18
CA LEU A 194 -28.23 17.37 -5.66
C LEU A 194 -27.58 18.46 -4.80
N ALA A 195 -28.35 19.45 -4.34
CA ALA A 195 -27.86 20.52 -3.48
C ALA A 195 -27.42 20.00 -2.11
N ASP A 196 -28.20 19.09 -1.50
CA ASP A 196 -27.82 18.43 -0.24
C ASP A 196 -26.58 17.57 -0.39
N THR A 197 -26.51 16.83 -1.50
CA THR A 197 -25.33 16.02 -1.84
C THR A 197 -24.09 16.90 -1.99
N GLY A 198 -24.21 18.01 -2.72
CA GLY A 198 -23.14 18.98 -2.89
C GLY A 198 -22.66 19.59 -1.59
N ARG A 199 -23.58 20.05 -0.72
CA ARG A 199 -23.24 20.56 0.63
C ARG A 199 -22.55 19.51 1.48
N TRP A 200 -23.03 18.27 1.43
CA TRP A 200 -22.45 17.17 2.19
C TRP A 200 -21.04 16.81 1.69
N LEU A 201 -20.85 16.68 0.37
CA LEU A 201 -19.53 16.47 -0.25
C LEU A 201 -18.58 17.61 0.09
N ALA A 202 -19.04 18.87 0.00
CA ALA A 202 -18.23 20.03 0.33
C ALA A 202 -17.74 20.02 1.79
N ARG A 203 -18.58 19.57 2.74
CA ARG A 203 -18.16 19.39 4.14
C ARG A 203 -17.08 18.33 4.28
N HIS A 204 -17.25 17.18 3.65
CA HIS A 204 -16.26 16.09 3.73
C HIS A 204 -14.95 16.44 3.04
N LEU A 205 -15.00 17.05 1.86
CA LEU A 205 -13.82 17.57 1.16
C LEU A 205 -13.16 18.71 1.92
N GLY A 206 -13.95 19.55 2.62
CA GLY A 206 -13.44 20.56 3.53
C GLY A 206 -12.65 19.97 4.68
N ILE A 207 -13.14 18.90 5.32
CA ILE A 207 -12.40 18.18 6.38
C ILE A 207 -11.09 17.60 5.83
N MET A 208 -11.14 16.96 4.65
CA MET A 208 -9.93 16.45 3.99
C MET A 208 -8.92 17.57 3.71
N GLY A 209 -9.38 18.67 3.09
CA GLY A 209 -8.56 19.82 2.74
C GLY A 209 -7.96 20.51 3.96
N LEU A 210 -8.73 20.71 5.03
CA LEU A 210 -8.24 21.26 6.29
C LEU A 210 -7.22 20.34 6.96
N GLY A 211 -7.41 19.01 6.93
CA GLY A 211 -6.45 18.06 7.48
C GLY A 211 -5.13 18.06 6.72
N LEU A 212 -5.19 18.00 5.37
CA LEU A 212 -4.02 18.11 4.50
C LEU A 212 -3.31 19.46 4.67
N GLY A 213 -4.07 20.55 4.72
CA GLY A 213 -3.55 21.91 4.93
C GLY A 213 -2.89 22.06 6.30
N THR A 214 -3.47 21.50 7.36
CA THR A 214 -2.87 21.50 8.70
C THR A 214 -1.55 20.74 8.73
N ALA A 215 -1.50 19.54 8.16
CA ALA A 215 -0.26 18.77 8.04
C ALA A 215 0.81 19.49 7.21
N PHE A 216 0.41 20.17 6.13
CA PHE A 216 1.30 21.00 5.32
C PHE A 216 1.87 22.18 6.13
N VAL A 217 1.03 22.92 6.85
CA VAL A 217 1.46 24.05 7.71
C VAL A 217 2.43 23.56 8.79
N ILE A 218 2.12 22.45 9.46
CA ILE A 218 3.03 21.83 10.43
C ILE A 218 4.38 21.52 9.77
N THR A 219 4.37 20.85 8.61
CA THR A 219 5.60 20.50 7.88
C THR A 219 6.41 21.74 7.49
N GLN A 220 5.77 22.79 6.98
CA GLN A 220 6.45 24.04 6.64
C GLN A 220 7.03 24.73 7.87
N PHE A 221 6.31 24.71 9.00
CA PHE A 221 6.82 25.24 10.26
C PHE A 221 8.06 24.46 10.73
N LEU A 222 8.05 23.14 10.64
CA LEU A 222 9.19 22.28 10.99
C LEU A 222 10.42 22.57 10.12
N PHE A 223 10.22 22.87 8.83
CA PHE A 223 11.32 23.26 7.93
C PHE A 223 11.82 24.67 8.22
N LYS A 224 10.91 25.63 8.43
CA LYS A 224 11.27 27.04 8.68
C LYS A 224 12.03 27.23 9.99
N THR A 225 11.71 26.44 11.01
CA THR A 225 12.41 26.45 12.30
C THR A 225 13.76 25.73 12.26
N GLY A 226 14.09 25.06 11.15
CA GLY A 226 15.33 24.29 11.01
C GLY A 226 15.32 22.95 11.75
N LEU A 227 14.18 22.52 12.31
CA LEU A 227 14.11 21.22 13.00
C LEU A 227 14.37 20.06 12.02
N PHE A 228 13.88 20.18 10.79
CA PHE A 228 14.19 19.25 9.71
C PHE A 228 14.58 19.98 8.44
N LEU A 229 15.53 19.41 7.69
CA LEU A 229 15.90 19.92 6.38
C LEU A 229 14.87 19.48 5.35
N ARG A 230 14.44 20.39 4.48
CA ARG A 230 13.53 20.05 3.37
C ARG A 230 14.26 19.22 2.31
N SER A 231 13.69 18.09 1.93
CA SER A 231 14.24 17.29 0.83
C SER A 231 14.06 18.00 -0.53
N PRO A 232 15.08 17.97 -1.42
CA PRO A 232 14.94 18.42 -2.81
C PRO A 232 13.85 17.68 -3.59
N ARG A 233 13.42 16.48 -3.14
CA ARG A 233 12.35 15.72 -3.78
C ARG A 233 10.95 16.29 -3.55
N ILE A 234 10.78 17.22 -2.59
CA ILE A 234 9.49 17.90 -2.41
C ILE A 234 9.35 18.98 -3.49
N VAL A 235 8.81 18.55 -4.63
CA VAL A 235 8.56 19.39 -5.81
C VAL A 235 7.09 19.27 -6.20
N PHE A 236 6.46 20.40 -6.49
CA PHE A 236 5.11 20.45 -7.05
C PHE A 236 5.16 20.30 -8.57
N GLU A 237 4.17 19.63 -9.13
CA GLU A 237 3.99 19.55 -10.58
C GLU A 237 3.76 20.95 -11.17
N THR A 238 4.35 21.20 -12.33
CA THR A 238 4.19 22.46 -13.07
C THR A 238 3.51 22.25 -14.41
N ARG A 239 3.53 21.02 -14.96
CA ARG A 239 2.96 20.65 -16.25
C ARG A 239 1.68 19.84 -16.04
N TRP A 240 0.62 20.55 -15.68
CA TRP A 240 -0.67 19.97 -15.29
C TRP A 240 -1.35 19.15 -16.39
N LEU A 241 -1.30 19.61 -17.64
CA LEU A 241 -1.90 18.89 -18.77
C LEU A 241 -1.18 17.58 -19.06
N ASP A 242 0.16 17.61 -19.13
CA ASP A 242 1.00 16.41 -19.28
C ASP A 242 0.75 15.43 -18.13
N LYS A 243 0.64 15.94 -16.90
CA LYS A 243 0.36 15.12 -15.71
C LYS A 243 -1.03 14.48 -15.80
N ALA A 244 -2.05 15.22 -16.23
CA ALA A 244 -3.39 14.69 -16.42
C ALA A 244 -3.42 13.58 -17.48
N ALA A 245 -2.79 13.78 -18.63
CA ALA A 245 -2.68 12.76 -19.67
C ALA A 245 -1.94 11.51 -19.14
N TRP A 246 -0.85 11.70 -18.40
CA TRP A 246 -0.11 10.61 -17.77
C TRP A 246 -0.96 9.86 -16.74
N VAL A 247 -1.73 10.54 -15.91
CA VAL A 247 -2.64 9.90 -14.95
C VAL A 247 -3.70 9.06 -15.67
N LEU A 248 -4.32 9.58 -16.72
CA LEU A 248 -5.34 8.85 -17.47
C LEU A 248 -4.80 7.59 -18.17
N THR A 249 -3.51 7.59 -18.56
CA THR A 249 -2.89 6.50 -19.33
C THR A 249 -2.11 5.50 -18.48
N HIS A 250 -1.56 5.92 -17.33
CA HIS A 250 -0.66 5.09 -16.51
C HIS A 250 -1.18 4.83 -15.10
N VAL A 251 -2.01 5.71 -14.54
CA VAL A 251 -2.48 5.62 -13.14
C VAL A 251 -3.89 5.05 -13.07
N PHE A 252 -4.82 5.65 -13.80
CA PHE A 252 -6.22 5.27 -13.76
C PHE A 252 -6.46 3.83 -14.23
N PRO A 253 -5.77 3.32 -15.28
CA PRO A 253 -5.87 1.92 -15.65
C PRO A 253 -5.41 0.97 -14.53
N ASN A 254 -4.35 1.30 -13.79
CA ASN A 254 -3.91 0.47 -12.66
C ASN A 254 -4.95 0.42 -11.54
N ALA A 255 -5.65 1.52 -11.27
CA ALA A 255 -6.73 1.53 -10.27
C ALA A 255 -7.97 0.76 -10.74
N LEU A 256 -8.33 0.85 -12.03
CA LEU A 256 -9.43 0.10 -12.63
C LEU A 256 -9.15 -1.39 -12.75
N ALA A 257 -7.88 -1.79 -12.80
CA ALA A 257 -7.50 -3.19 -12.80
C ALA A 257 -7.81 -3.90 -11.46
N LEU A 258 -8.20 -3.17 -10.42
CA LEU A 258 -8.59 -3.69 -9.09
C LEU A 258 -7.52 -4.61 -8.47
N SER A 259 -7.58 -5.91 -8.74
CA SER A 259 -6.62 -6.92 -8.25
C SER A 259 -5.62 -7.41 -9.29
N ALA A 260 -5.83 -7.10 -10.57
CA ALA A 260 -4.91 -7.49 -11.64
C ALA A 260 -3.69 -6.57 -11.66
N LEU A 261 -2.49 -7.16 -11.59
CA LEU A 261 -1.24 -6.41 -11.63
C LEU A 261 -0.83 -6.08 -13.06
N ASN A 262 -0.31 -4.86 -13.25
CA ASN A 262 0.43 -4.46 -14.42
C ASN A 262 1.88 -4.97 -14.33
N SER A 263 2.65 -4.84 -15.42
CA SER A 263 4.04 -5.28 -15.47
C SER A 263 4.89 -4.31 -16.27
N SER A 264 6.15 -4.16 -15.84
CA SER A 264 7.18 -3.39 -16.52
C SER A 264 7.88 -4.17 -17.64
N THR A 265 7.66 -5.49 -17.75
CA THR A 265 8.29 -6.37 -18.76
C THR A 265 7.32 -6.79 -19.87
N GLY A 266 6.05 -6.39 -19.80
CA GLY A 266 5.02 -6.65 -20.81
C GLY A 266 3.63 -6.81 -20.19
N THR A 267 2.58 -6.35 -20.86
CA THR A 267 1.21 -6.31 -20.29
C THR A 267 0.64 -7.71 -20.06
N PRO A 268 0.36 -8.13 -18.81
CA PRO A 268 -0.25 -9.43 -18.53
C PRO A 268 -1.67 -9.48 -19.09
N PRO A 269 -2.15 -10.61 -19.64
CA PRO A 269 -3.45 -10.66 -20.33
C PRO A 269 -4.65 -10.38 -19.43
N GLY A 270 -4.56 -10.71 -18.13
CA GLY A 270 -5.62 -10.41 -17.16
C GLY A 270 -5.79 -8.92 -16.85
N TYR A 271 -4.72 -8.12 -17.01
CA TYR A 271 -4.73 -6.69 -16.71
C TYR A 271 -5.71 -5.89 -17.60
N PRO A 272 -5.60 -5.90 -18.95
CA PRO A 272 -6.51 -5.14 -19.81
C PRO A 272 -7.95 -5.67 -19.74
N VAL A 273 -8.13 -6.99 -19.54
CA VAL A 273 -9.45 -7.59 -19.35
C VAL A 273 -10.13 -7.01 -18.11
N MET A 274 -9.40 -6.90 -16.99
CA MET A 274 -9.96 -6.35 -15.77
C MET A 274 -10.26 -4.85 -15.87
N VAL A 275 -9.40 -4.08 -16.55
CA VAL A 275 -9.68 -2.66 -16.85
C VAL A 275 -10.96 -2.51 -17.67
N ALA A 276 -11.09 -3.28 -18.75
CA ALA A 276 -12.27 -3.25 -19.61
C ALA A 276 -13.55 -3.66 -18.86
N LEU A 277 -13.46 -4.73 -18.05
CA LEU A 277 -14.57 -5.19 -17.20
C LEU A 277 -14.99 -4.11 -16.21
N SER A 278 -14.05 -3.49 -15.50
CA SER A 278 -14.33 -2.41 -14.56
C SER A 278 -15.01 -1.24 -15.24
N LEU A 279 -14.51 -0.79 -16.39
CA LEU A 279 -15.13 0.27 -17.18
C LEU A 279 -16.57 -0.07 -17.60
N ALA A 280 -16.79 -1.29 -18.09
CA ALA A 280 -18.12 -1.76 -18.50
C ALA A 280 -19.10 -1.77 -17.32
N ILE A 281 -18.70 -2.33 -16.17
CA ILE A 281 -19.53 -2.37 -14.96
C ILE A 281 -19.81 -0.97 -14.42
N LEU A 282 -18.83 -0.06 -14.41
CA LEU A 282 -19.03 1.33 -14.00
C LEU A 282 -20.01 2.06 -14.94
N GLY A 283 -19.85 1.88 -16.26
CA GLY A 283 -20.75 2.44 -17.26
C GLY A 283 -22.19 1.93 -17.11
N VAL A 284 -22.36 0.63 -16.88
CA VAL A 284 -23.66 0.02 -16.58
C VAL A 284 -24.27 0.62 -15.31
N GLY A 285 -23.48 0.79 -14.24
CA GLY A 285 -23.96 1.42 -13.00
C GLY A 285 -24.50 2.83 -13.22
N ILE A 286 -23.76 3.68 -13.95
CA ILE A 286 -24.19 5.04 -14.30
C ILE A 286 -25.48 5.01 -15.13
N ALA A 287 -25.57 4.12 -16.11
CA ALA A 287 -26.75 3.98 -16.96
C ALA A 287 -27.99 3.49 -16.18
N LEU A 288 -27.81 2.55 -15.25
CA LEU A 288 -28.90 2.03 -14.41
C LEU A 288 -29.43 3.09 -13.43
N GLU A 289 -28.55 3.89 -12.84
CA GLU A 289 -28.98 5.02 -12.00
C GLU A 289 -29.75 6.07 -12.82
N GLY A 290 -29.33 6.31 -14.07
CA GLY A 290 -30.04 7.19 -15.00
C GLY A 290 -31.43 6.69 -15.38
N ARG A 291 -31.55 5.39 -15.66
CA ARG A 291 -32.84 4.75 -15.93
C ARG A 291 -33.77 4.81 -14.73
N ARG A 292 -33.23 4.73 -13.51
CA ARG A 292 -34.01 4.67 -12.28
C ARG A 292 -34.51 6.04 -11.81
N ALA A 293 -33.69 7.07 -11.93
CA ALA A 293 -33.95 8.38 -11.32
C ALA A 293 -33.59 9.58 -12.22
N GLY A 294 -33.43 9.34 -13.52
CA GLY A 294 -33.16 10.37 -14.54
C GLY A 294 -31.69 10.82 -14.62
N LEU A 295 -31.42 11.73 -15.55
CA LEU A 295 -30.07 12.23 -15.86
C LEU A 295 -29.35 12.85 -14.65
N ALA A 296 -30.10 13.45 -13.71
CA ALA A 296 -29.55 14.01 -12.48
C ALA A 296 -28.88 12.93 -11.60
N ALA A 297 -29.41 11.71 -11.57
CA ALA A 297 -28.84 10.60 -10.81
C ALA A 297 -27.56 10.07 -11.46
N SER A 298 -27.55 9.88 -12.79
CA SER A 298 -26.33 9.54 -13.54
C SER A 298 -25.26 10.61 -13.35
N GLY A 299 -25.62 11.89 -13.46
CA GLY A 299 -24.71 13.01 -13.25
C GLY A 299 -24.12 13.03 -11.85
N ARG A 300 -24.91 12.75 -10.82
CA ARG A 300 -24.43 12.64 -9.43
C ARG A 300 -23.41 11.52 -9.25
N TRP A 301 -23.69 10.35 -9.84
CA TRP A 301 -22.81 9.19 -9.78
C TRP A 301 -21.48 9.44 -10.51
N LEU A 302 -21.55 9.96 -11.73
CA LEU A 302 -20.37 10.30 -12.52
C LEU A 302 -19.55 11.40 -11.84
N LEU A 303 -20.18 12.47 -11.39
CA LEU A 303 -19.52 13.56 -10.68
C LEU A 303 -18.88 13.05 -9.38
N GLY A 304 -19.57 12.19 -8.63
CA GLY A 304 -19.04 11.54 -7.44
C GLY A 304 -17.80 10.71 -7.74
N LEU A 305 -17.85 9.84 -8.76
CA LEU A 305 -16.73 9.01 -9.19
C LEU A 305 -15.53 9.87 -9.58
N VAL A 306 -15.73 10.89 -10.43
CA VAL A 306 -14.65 11.77 -10.90
C VAL A 306 -14.06 12.59 -9.75
N LEU A 307 -14.90 13.28 -8.99
CA LEU A 307 -14.46 14.16 -7.90
C LEU A 307 -13.75 13.40 -6.79
N LEU A 308 -14.27 12.23 -6.39
CA LEU A 308 -13.66 11.44 -5.33
C LEU A 308 -12.42 10.68 -5.81
N SER A 309 -12.33 10.31 -7.10
CA SER A 309 -11.08 9.82 -7.69
C SER A 309 -10.00 10.91 -7.70
N ALA A 310 -10.37 12.13 -8.08
CA ALA A 310 -9.46 13.27 -8.03
C ALA A 310 -9.01 13.58 -6.58
N ALA A 311 -9.94 13.54 -5.62
CA ALA A 311 -9.60 13.71 -4.20
C ALA A 311 -8.68 12.60 -3.69
N ALA A 312 -8.96 11.33 -4.03
CA ALA A 312 -8.19 10.16 -3.64
C ALA A 312 -6.78 10.11 -4.22
N TYR A 313 -6.52 10.78 -5.34
CA TYR A 313 -5.21 10.87 -5.98
C TYR A 313 -4.58 12.27 -5.90
N SER A 314 -5.21 13.21 -5.18
CA SER A 314 -4.85 14.63 -5.18
C SER A 314 -3.39 14.89 -4.80
N VAL A 315 -2.88 14.23 -3.75
CA VAL A 315 -1.50 14.42 -3.28
C VAL A 315 -0.48 13.98 -4.33
N SER A 316 -0.66 12.80 -4.93
CA SER A 316 0.22 12.28 -5.99
C SER A 316 0.09 13.06 -7.30
N PHE A 317 -1.08 13.65 -7.55
CA PHE A 317 -1.29 14.54 -8.69
C PHE A 317 -0.50 15.84 -8.53
N LEU A 318 -0.52 16.43 -7.32
CA LEU A 318 0.20 17.67 -7.00
C LEU A 318 1.71 17.48 -6.93
N ALA A 319 2.20 16.28 -6.59
CA ALA A 319 3.62 15.97 -6.58
C ALA A 319 4.20 15.92 -8.01
N GLY A 320 5.41 16.43 -8.20
CA GLY A 320 6.12 16.40 -9.49
C GLY A 320 6.53 14.99 -9.96
N GLU A 321 6.41 13.98 -9.10
CA GLU A 321 6.81 12.61 -9.37
C GLU A 321 5.83 11.90 -10.33
N ARG A 322 6.34 11.27 -11.39
CA ARG A 322 5.55 10.46 -12.35
C ARG A 322 5.85 8.98 -12.15
N TRP A 323 5.43 8.43 -11.01
CA TRP A 323 5.73 7.06 -10.61
C TRP A 323 4.46 6.34 -10.11
N PRO A 324 3.81 5.49 -10.94
CA PRO A 324 2.47 4.96 -10.66
C PRO A 324 2.51 3.70 -9.76
N THR A 325 3.26 3.78 -8.67
CA THR A 325 3.41 2.67 -7.70
C THR A 325 2.10 2.37 -6.98
N TYR A 326 1.82 1.09 -6.75
CA TYR A 326 0.60 0.64 -6.10
C TYR A 326 0.47 1.17 -4.66
N ARG A 327 1.56 1.41 -3.93
CA ARG A 327 1.50 2.12 -2.62
C ARG A 327 0.87 3.52 -2.70
N THR A 328 0.80 4.11 -3.88
CA THR A 328 0.16 5.42 -4.12
C THR A 328 -1.27 5.34 -4.67
N LEU A 329 -1.78 4.12 -4.91
CA LEU A 329 -3.06 3.90 -5.59
C LEU A 329 -4.16 3.36 -4.67
N PHE A 330 -3.88 3.15 -3.38
CA PHE A 330 -4.82 2.49 -2.46
C PHE A 330 -6.19 3.20 -2.46
N ALA A 331 -6.21 4.49 -2.15
CA ALA A 331 -7.46 5.26 -2.08
C ALA A 331 -8.18 5.33 -3.43
N LEU A 332 -7.45 5.51 -4.54
CA LEU A 332 -8.05 5.58 -5.87
C LEU A 332 -8.69 4.24 -6.27
N THR A 333 -7.97 3.13 -6.08
CA THR A 333 -8.48 1.77 -6.29
C THR A 333 -9.69 1.49 -5.40
N GLY A 334 -9.68 1.97 -4.16
CA GLY A 334 -10.82 1.87 -3.25
C GLY A 334 -12.06 2.62 -3.73
N VAL A 335 -11.91 3.85 -4.25
CA VAL A 335 -13.02 4.61 -4.85
C VAL A 335 -13.59 3.83 -6.05
N CYS A 336 -12.73 3.37 -6.96
CA CYS A 336 -13.16 2.53 -8.08
C CYS A 336 -13.88 1.26 -7.62
N GLY A 337 -13.36 0.58 -6.59
CA GLY A 337 -13.93 -0.63 -6.00
C GLY A 337 -15.31 -0.41 -5.38
N VAL A 338 -15.53 0.72 -4.69
CA VAL A 338 -16.85 1.10 -4.16
C VAL A 338 -17.87 1.22 -5.28
N PHE A 339 -17.57 2.02 -6.31
CA PHE A 339 -18.48 2.23 -7.43
C PHE A 339 -18.69 0.94 -8.23
N PHE A 340 -17.65 0.13 -8.42
CA PHE A 340 -17.75 -1.18 -9.05
C PHE A 340 -18.71 -2.09 -8.29
N ALA A 341 -18.55 -2.21 -6.96
CA ALA A 341 -19.42 -3.05 -6.14
C ALA A 341 -20.87 -2.55 -6.13
N ALA A 342 -21.04 -1.23 -6.03
CA ALA A 342 -22.34 -0.59 -6.12
C ALA A 342 -23.04 -0.85 -7.47
N SER A 343 -22.30 -0.76 -8.58
CA SER A 343 -22.80 -1.07 -9.92
C SER A 343 -23.25 -2.51 -10.05
N LEU A 344 -22.49 -3.48 -9.50
CA LEU A 344 -22.89 -4.88 -9.50
C LEU A 344 -24.16 -5.12 -8.69
N VAL A 345 -24.28 -4.52 -7.50
CA VAL A 345 -25.50 -4.61 -6.69
C VAL A 345 -26.69 -4.00 -7.43
N ASN A 346 -26.50 -2.86 -8.09
CA ASN A 346 -27.53 -2.22 -8.91
C ASN A 346 -27.97 -3.09 -10.08
N LEU A 347 -27.02 -3.70 -10.79
CA LEU A 347 -27.30 -4.62 -11.88
C LEU A 347 -28.05 -5.85 -11.37
N GLY A 348 -27.66 -6.39 -10.21
CA GLY A 348 -28.40 -7.49 -9.57
C GLY A 348 -29.84 -7.13 -9.22
N ALA A 349 -30.12 -5.88 -8.85
CA ALA A 349 -31.48 -5.42 -8.54
C ALA A 349 -32.42 -5.42 -9.75
N CYS A 350 -31.90 -5.47 -10.99
CA CYS A 350 -32.72 -5.59 -12.20
C CYS A 350 -33.44 -6.94 -12.32
N TRP A 351 -32.98 -7.98 -11.61
CA TRP A 351 -33.61 -9.31 -11.59
C TRP A 351 -33.93 -9.75 -10.15
N PRO A 352 -35.09 -9.37 -9.59
CA PRO A 352 -35.36 -9.50 -8.14
C PRO A 352 -35.19 -10.91 -7.57
N GLY A 353 -35.50 -11.95 -8.33
CA GLY A 353 -35.41 -13.34 -7.85
C GLY A 353 -33.99 -13.88 -7.69
N ARG A 354 -33.13 -13.70 -8.70
CA ARG A 354 -31.78 -14.30 -8.75
C ARG A 354 -30.64 -13.27 -8.76
N GLY A 355 -30.90 -12.05 -9.24
CA GLY A 355 -29.88 -11.04 -9.48
C GLY A 355 -29.11 -10.60 -8.23
N PRO A 356 -29.72 -10.39 -7.04
CA PRO A 356 -28.96 -10.10 -5.82
C PRO A 356 -27.99 -11.21 -5.43
N ARG A 357 -28.37 -12.49 -5.65
CA ARG A 357 -27.50 -13.65 -5.39
C ARG A 357 -26.36 -13.70 -6.40
N ILE A 358 -26.63 -13.42 -7.68
CA ILE A 358 -25.62 -13.34 -8.72
C ILE A 358 -24.61 -12.22 -8.42
N ALA A 359 -25.09 -11.01 -8.11
CA ALA A 359 -24.22 -9.88 -7.77
C ALA A 359 -23.32 -10.19 -6.56
N THR A 360 -23.91 -10.80 -5.53
CA THR A 360 -23.18 -11.27 -4.35
C THR A 360 -22.17 -12.36 -4.71
N GLY A 361 -22.54 -13.32 -5.57
CA GLY A 361 -21.65 -14.38 -6.05
C GLY A 361 -20.49 -13.85 -6.87
N VAL A 362 -20.71 -12.86 -7.74
CA VAL A 362 -19.66 -12.20 -8.52
C VAL A 362 -18.72 -11.41 -7.60
N LEU A 363 -19.25 -10.67 -6.63
CA LEU A 363 -18.43 -9.98 -5.64
C LEU A 363 -17.65 -10.96 -4.76
N GLY A 364 -18.26 -12.07 -4.34
CA GLY A 364 -17.60 -13.13 -3.60
C GLY A 364 -16.49 -13.80 -4.40
N GLY A 365 -16.75 -14.06 -5.69
CA GLY A 365 -15.75 -14.58 -6.63
C GLY A 365 -14.59 -13.60 -6.83
N LEU A 366 -14.87 -12.30 -6.94
CA LEU A 366 -13.83 -11.27 -6.99
C LEU A 366 -12.98 -11.30 -5.71
N VAL A 367 -13.59 -11.28 -4.52
CA VAL A 367 -12.86 -11.33 -3.24
C VAL A 367 -12.02 -12.60 -3.11
N ALA A 368 -12.57 -13.76 -3.50
CA ALA A 368 -11.83 -15.03 -3.49
C ALA A 368 -10.64 -15.01 -4.46
N LEU A 369 -10.84 -14.49 -5.67
CA LEU A 369 -9.77 -14.31 -6.65
C LEU A 369 -8.72 -13.31 -6.15
N SER A 370 -9.14 -12.19 -5.56
CA SER A 370 -8.25 -11.19 -4.96
C SER A 370 -7.43 -11.79 -3.82
N ALA A 371 -8.01 -12.63 -2.97
CA ALA A 371 -7.30 -13.31 -1.88
C ALA A 371 -6.27 -14.30 -2.43
N TRP A 372 -6.66 -15.11 -3.42
CA TRP A 372 -5.75 -16.04 -4.08
C TRP A 372 -4.59 -15.32 -4.80
N LEU A 373 -4.91 -14.26 -5.56
CA LEU A 373 -3.91 -13.42 -6.23
C LEU A 373 -2.99 -12.76 -5.19
N ALA A 374 -3.54 -12.19 -4.12
CA ALA A 374 -2.75 -11.55 -3.08
C ALA A 374 -1.81 -12.52 -2.38
N HIS A 375 -2.27 -13.74 -2.06
CA HIS A 375 -1.42 -14.77 -1.51
C HIS A 375 -0.27 -15.14 -2.47
N ARG A 376 -0.61 -15.43 -3.74
CA ARG A 376 0.39 -15.81 -4.74
C ARG A 376 1.38 -14.70 -5.05
N GLN A 377 0.90 -13.48 -5.27
CA GLN A 377 1.71 -12.34 -5.64
C GLN A 377 2.66 -11.94 -4.51
N THR A 378 2.19 -11.96 -3.25
CA THR A 378 3.08 -11.67 -2.10
C THR A 378 4.14 -12.75 -1.90
N LEU A 379 3.81 -14.02 -2.16
CA LEU A 379 4.80 -15.09 -2.14
C LEU A 379 5.81 -14.94 -3.29
N GLU A 380 5.34 -14.99 -4.54
CA GLU A 380 6.16 -15.15 -5.74
C GLU A 380 6.85 -13.86 -6.20
N LEU A 381 6.32 -12.69 -5.83
CA LEU A 381 6.84 -11.39 -6.25
C LEU A 381 7.55 -10.64 -5.12
N PHE A 382 7.43 -11.08 -3.87
CA PHE A 382 8.20 -10.52 -2.75
C PHE A 382 8.98 -11.61 -2.02
N ALA A 383 8.29 -12.54 -1.35
CA ALA A 383 8.92 -13.36 -0.35
C ALA A 383 9.97 -14.34 -0.90
N GLU A 384 9.69 -15.00 -2.03
CA GLU A 384 10.67 -15.92 -2.63
C GLU A 384 11.83 -15.19 -3.29
N PRO A 385 11.60 -14.18 -4.16
CA PRO A 385 12.70 -13.45 -4.78
C PRO A 385 13.64 -12.81 -3.77
N GLN A 386 13.10 -12.15 -2.74
CA GLN A 386 13.89 -11.52 -1.70
C GLN A 386 14.59 -12.55 -0.80
N GLY A 387 13.94 -13.69 -0.52
CA GLY A 387 14.57 -14.81 0.17
C GLY A 387 15.74 -15.41 -0.60
N ARG A 388 15.67 -15.47 -1.94
CA ARG A 388 16.79 -15.92 -2.79
C ARG A 388 17.94 -14.92 -2.80
N GLU A 389 17.65 -13.61 -2.87
CA GLU A 389 18.68 -12.58 -2.70
C GLU A 389 19.41 -12.76 -1.36
N LEU A 390 18.65 -12.97 -0.27
CA LEU A 390 19.22 -13.20 1.05
C LEU A 390 20.08 -14.46 1.14
N ALA A 391 19.60 -15.58 0.61
CA ALA A 391 20.33 -16.84 0.62
C ALA A 391 21.69 -16.75 -0.11
N LEU A 392 21.78 -16.01 -1.22
CA LEU A 392 23.04 -15.79 -1.93
C LEU A 392 24.01 -14.95 -1.10
N MET A 393 23.52 -13.91 -0.43
CA MET A 393 24.34 -13.08 0.45
C MET A 393 24.87 -13.91 1.63
N GLU A 394 24.05 -14.80 2.20
CA GLU A 394 24.43 -15.72 3.28
C GLU A 394 25.43 -16.79 2.85
N GLU A 395 25.31 -17.31 1.63
CA GLU A 395 26.31 -18.21 1.03
C GLU A 395 27.68 -17.55 0.96
N GLY A 396 27.75 -16.29 0.53
CA GLY A 396 28.97 -15.50 0.56
C GLY A 396 29.46 -15.23 1.98
N ALA A 397 28.56 -14.78 2.86
CA ALA A 397 28.91 -14.40 4.21
C ALA A 397 29.44 -15.57 5.05
N ARG A 398 29.00 -16.82 4.79
CA ARG A 398 29.52 -18.04 5.45
C ARG A 398 31.02 -18.26 5.24
N GLN A 399 31.59 -17.74 4.14
CA GLN A 399 33.00 -17.89 3.81
C GLN A 399 33.90 -16.91 4.58
N VAL A 400 33.34 -15.91 5.26
CA VAL A 400 34.12 -14.93 6.02
C VAL A 400 34.77 -15.61 7.23
N VAL A 401 36.10 -15.52 7.31
CA VAL A 401 36.88 -15.89 8.49
C VAL A 401 37.45 -14.59 9.08
N PRO A 402 37.00 -14.13 10.26
CA PRO A 402 37.38 -12.84 10.82
C PRO A 402 38.90 -12.57 10.87
N SER A 403 39.70 -13.58 11.19
CA SER A 403 41.17 -13.46 11.27
C SER A 403 41.83 -13.23 9.91
N ALA A 404 41.22 -13.70 8.81
CA ALA A 404 41.79 -13.62 7.47
C ALA A 404 41.52 -12.28 6.77
N HIS A 405 40.60 -11.45 7.30
CA HIS A 405 40.22 -10.15 6.74
C HIS A 405 39.97 -10.17 5.22
N PRO A 406 39.10 -11.07 4.71
CA PRO A 406 38.92 -11.27 3.27
C PRO A 406 38.42 -10.02 2.55
N ARG A 407 38.84 -9.89 1.29
CA ARG A 407 38.28 -8.94 0.33
C ARG A 407 37.04 -9.56 -0.31
N VAL A 408 35.91 -8.91 -0.10
CA VAL A 408 34.59 -9.33 -0.55
C VAL A 408 34.16 -8.43 -1.70
N PHE A 409 33.74 -9.05 -2.81
CA PHE A 409 33.05 -8.35 -3.89
C PHE A 409 31.62 -8.89 -4.04
N VAL A 410 30.64 -7.99 -4.00
CA VAL A 410 29.27 -8.30 -4.40
C VAL A 410 29.04 -7.79 -5.81
N LEU A 411 28.84 -8.72 -6.74
CA LEU A 411 28.46 -8.40 -8.11
C LEU A 411 26.94 -8.23 -8.15
N THR A 412 26.48 -6.98 -8.28
CA THR A 412 25.06 -6.64 -8.20
C THR A 412 24.27 -7.14 -9.40
N ALA A 413 23.02 -7.52 -9.17
CA ALA A 413 22.08 -7.94 -10.19
C ALA A 413 21.29 -6.73 -10.70
N LEU A 414 20.90 -6.72 -11.98
CA LEU A 414 20.02 -5.69 -12.53
C LEU A 414 18.55 -6.04 -12.27
N GLN A 415 17.63 -5.07 -12.42
CA GLN A 415 16.19 -5.37 -12.35
C GLN A 415 15.73 -6.48 -13.33
N ASN A 416 16.44 -6.65 -14.46
CA ASN A 416 16.14 -7.70 -15.45
C ASN A 416 16.71 -9.08 -15.08
N ASP A 417 17.56 -9.15 -14.05
CA ASP A 417 18.06 -10.40 -13.47
C ASP A 417 17.12 -10.95 -12.37
N THR A 418 15.93 -10.34 -12.20
CA THR A 418 14.93 -10.77 -11.23
C THR A 418 14.62 -12.27 -11.35
N SER A 419 14.42 -12.91 -10.20
CA SER A 419 13.98 -14.31 -10.13
C SER A 419 12.45 -14.44 -10.03
N ALA A 420 11.73 -13.30 -10.02
CA ALA A 420 10.29 -13.25 -10.01
C ALA A 420 9.71 -13.46 -11.43
N PRO A 421 8.56 -14.12 -11.58
CA PRO A 421 7.92 -14.33 -12.88
C PRO A 421 7.39 -13.03 -13.52
N GLN A 422 7.18 -11.98 -12.72
CA GLN A 422 6.68 -10.68 -13.17
C GLN A 422 7.37 -9.58 -12.37
N ARG A 423 7.55 -8.40 -12.98
CA ARG A 423 8.08 -7.22 -12.30
C ARG A 423 7.18 -6.01 -12.53
N TYR A 424 6.93 -5.24 -11.48
CA TYR A 424 6.30 -3.93 -11.59
C TYR A 424 7.07 -2.89 -10.77
N LEU A 425 7.74 -1.98 -11.49
CA LEU A 425 8.51 -0.87 -10.91
C LEU A 425 9.47 -1.37 -9.82
N ASP A 426 9.53 -0.65 -8.69
CA ASP A 426 10.35 -0.96 -7.52
C ASP A 426 9.60 -1.76 -6.44
N GLU A 427 8.39 -2.24 -6.71
CA GLU A 427 7.53 -2.92 -5.72
C GLU A 427 7.47 -4.44 -5.95
N PHE A 428 6.79 -4.88 -7.01
CA PHE A 428 6.55 -6.30 -7.25
C PHE A 428 7.68 -6.89 -8.07
N GLY A 429 8.29 -7.98 -7.60
CA GLY A 429 9.35 -8.70 -8.29
C GLY A 429 10.61 -7.86 -8.52
N SER A 430 10.80 -6.81 -7.73
CA SER A 430 11.98 -5.94 -7.82
C SER A 430 13.21 -6.65 -7.27
N VAL A 431 14.38 -6.24 -7.78
CA VAL A 431 15.68 -6.70 -7.27
C VAL A 431 16.20 -5.65 -6.30
N SER A 432 16.35 -6.02 -5.03
CA SER A 432 16.79 -5.09 -3.98
C SER A 432 18.25 -4.69 -4.19
N VAL A 433 19.13 -5.64 -4.50
CA VAL A 433 20.58 -5.42 -4.66
C VAL A 433 20.99 -4.70 -5.94
N ASP A 434 20.08 -4.31 -6.83
CA ASP A 434 20.40 -3.50 -8.02
C ASP A 434 20.95 -2.11 -7.65
N THR A 435 20.74 -1.69 -6.40
CA THR A 435 21.41 -0.50 -5.87
C THR A 435 22.57 -0.88 -4.96
N GLU A 436 23.75 -0.34 -5.22
CA GLU A 436 25.00 -0.69 -4.53
C GLU A 436 24.95 -0.53 -3.00
N TRP A 437 24.29 0.52 -2.50
CA TRP A 437 24.18 0.71 -1.05
C TRP A 437 23.43 -0.46 -0.40
N VAL A 438 22.41 -1.02 -1.06
CA VAL A 438 21.61 -2.12 -0.52
C VAL A 438 22.46 -3.37 -0.32
N ALA A 439 23.32 -3.69 -1.29
CA ALA A 439 24.24 -4.82 -1.19
C ALA A 439 25.14 -4.70 0.05
N LYS A 440 25.65 -3.48 0.32
CA LYS A 440 26.46 -3.20 1.52
C LYS A 440 25.67 -3.37 2.80
N GLU A 441 24.48 -2.80 2.88
CA GLU A 441 23.61 -2.85 4.07
C GLU A 441 23.16 -4.28 4.38
N MET A 442 22.77 -5.01 3.34
CA MET A 442 22.36 -6.41 3.42
C MET A 442 23.51 -7.33 3.85
N TRP A 443 24.71 -7.14 3.28
CA TRP A 443 25.92 -7.87 3.70
C TRP A 443 26.24 -7.63 5.19
N LYS A 444 26.18 -6.36 5.62
CA LYS A 444 26.43 -5.99 7.02
C LYS A 444 25.40 -6.62 7.96
N ALA A 445 24.11 -6.60 7.60
CA ALA A 445 23.05 -7.21 8.38
C ALA A 445 23.27 -8.73 8.55
N VAL A 446 23.59 -9.44 7.47
CA VAL A 446 23.89 -10.89 7.52
C VAL A 446 25.09 -11.20 8.42
N LEU A 447 26.17 -10.42 8.34
CA LEU A 447 27.36 -10.67 9.18
C LEU A 447 27.12 -10.37 10.65
N ARG A 448 26.27 -9.39 10.99
CA ARG A 448 25.90 -9.13 12.39
C ARG A 448 25.16 -10.30 13.01
N GLU A 449 24.18 -10.87 12.29
CA GLU A 449 23.49 -12.06 12.79
C GLU A 449 24.44 -13.25 12.95
N ARG A 450 25.44 -13.40 12.06
CA ARG A 450 26.46 -14.45 12.18
C ARG A 450 27.41 -14.22 13.36
N PHE A 451 27.73 -12.98 13.68
CA PHE A 451 28.66 -12.60 14.73
C PHE A 451 28.00 -11.63 15.74
N PRO A 452 26.99 -12.07 16.50
CA PRO A 452 26.14 -11.19 17.31
C PRO A 452 26.85 -10.53 18.49
N ARG A 453 28.01 -11.07 18.89
CA ARG A 453 28.86 -10.49 19.95
C ARG A 453 29.73 -9.36 19.45
N GLU A 454 29.84 -9.19 18.13
CA GLU A 454 30.68 -8.16 17.53
C GLU A 454 29.89 -6.86 17.34
N ARG A 455 30.42 -5.76 17.87
CA ARG A 455 29.79 -4.44 17.69
C ARG A 455 30.02 -3.88 16.30
N ASP A 456 31.21 -4.07 15.75
CA ASP A 456 31.56 -3.61 14.41
C ASP A 456 32.06 -4.76 13.54
N VAL A 457 31.13 -5.40 12.83
CA VAL A 457 31.44 -6.48 11.89
C VAL A 457 32.19 -5.98 10.64
N SER A 458 32.23 -4.67 10.38
CA SER A 458 32.91 -4.13 9.20
C SER A 458 34.42 -4.34 9.25
N ARG A 459 34.98 -4.53 10.45
CA ARG A 459 36.41 -4.86 10.64
C ARG A 459 36.80 -6.24 10.09
N PHE A 460 35.84 -7.14 9.88
CA PHE A 460 36.13 -8.51 9.44
C PHE A 460 36.43 -8.63 7.94
N TYR A 461 36.25 -7.58 7.15
CA TYR A 461 36.35 -7.68 5.70
C TYR A 461 36.71 -6.34 5.04
N ARG A 462 37.17 -6.39 3.79
CA ARG A 462 37.16 -5.23 2.88
C ARG A 462 36.06 -5.44 1.85
N PHE A 463 35.14 -4.49 1.71
CA PHE A 463 33.96 -4.66 0.86
C PHE A 463 33.98 -3.72 -0.35
N ALA A 464 33.71 -4.29 -1.51
CA ALA A 464 33.37 -3.55 -2.70
C ALA A 464 32.14 -4.19 -3.36
N THR A 465 31.43 -3.40 -4.15
CA THR A 465 30.24 -3.82 -4.87
C THR A 465 30.20 -3.11 -6.21
N GLY A 466 29.57 -3.71 -7.21
CA GLY A 466 29.40 -3.09 -8.51
C GLY A 466 28.76 -4.02 -9.53
N ARG A 467 28.39 -3.46 -10.68
CA ARG A 467 27.73 -4.18 -11.78
C ARG A 467 28.67 -4.98 -12.68
N VAL A 468 29.95 -4.63 -12.65
CA VAL A 468 30.98 -5.27 -13.48
C VAL A 468 32.02 -5.84 -12.54
N LEU A 469 32.39 -7.10 -12.80
CA LEU A 469 33.49 -7.71 -12.08
C LEU A 469 34.79 -6.98 -12.47
N PRO A 470 35.54 -6.41 -11.51
CA PRO A 470 36.85 -5.86 -11.81
C PRO A 470 37.79 -6.94 -12.34
N GLU A 471 38.78 -6.56 -13.15
CA GLU A 471 39.70 -7.54 -13.77
C GLU A 471 40.42 -8.41 -12.72
N ARG A 472 40.55 -9.71 -13.08
CA ARG A 472 41.11 -10.89 -12.36
C ARG A 472 41.69 -10.71 -10.93
N ARG A 473 41.20 -11.58 -10.01
CA ARG A 473 41.85 -12.09 -8.76
C ARG A 473 42.06 -11.12 -7.58
N GLN A 474 41.33 -10.02 -7.50
CA GLN A 474 41.45 -9.09 -6.36
C GLN A 474 40.53 -9.37 -5.17
N TYR A 475 39.69 -10.41 -5.21
CA TYR A 475 38.73 -10.69 -4.16
C TYR A 475 38.77 -12.16 -3.76
N ASP A 476 38.71 -12.39 -2.46
CA ASP A 476 38.81 -13.70 -1.83
C ASP A 476 37.41 -14.35 -1.75
N ILE A 477 36.36 -13.51 -1.68
CA ILE A 477 34.95 -13.92 -1.71
C ILE A 477 34.23 -13.13 -2.81
N LEU A 478 33.57 -13.84 -3.73
CA LEU A 478 32.73 -13.25 -4.77
C LEU A 478 31.28 -13.72 -4.58
N VAL A 479 30.37 -12.78 -4.36
CA VAL A 479 28.92 -13.03 -4.33
C VAL A 479 28.34 -12.57 -5.66
N ASP A 480 28.03 -13.52 -6.55
CA ASP A 480 27.37 -13.21 -7.83
C ASP A 480 25.86 -13.23 -7.65
N MET A 481 25.26 -12.04 -7.48
CA MET A 481 23.82 -11.90 -7.26
C MET A 481 23.01 -12.30 -8.49
N ARG A 482 23.59 -12.30 -9.70
CA ARG A 482 22.91 -12.71 -10.94
C ARG A 482 22.56 -14.20 -10.95
N ARG A 483 23.15 -14.99 -10.04
CA ARG A 483 22.79 -16.40 -9.82
C ARG A 483 21.32 -16.57 -9.41
N MET A 484 20.66 -15.53 -8.89
CA MET A 484 19.24 -15.58 -8.53
C MET A 484 18.33 -15.99 -9.70
N ARG A 485 18.73 -15.71 -10.95
CA ARG A 485 17.99 -16.10 -12.16
C ARG A 485 18.02 -17.60 -12.45
N ARG A 486 19.02 -18.34 -11.95
CA ARG A 486 19.26 -19.76 -12.30
C ARG A 486 18.54 -20.77 -11.40
N GLY A 487 17.85 -20.31 -10.35
CA GLY A 487 17.15 -21.17 -9.38
C GLY A 487 15.62 -21.12 -9.50
N GLY A 488 15.09 -20.76 -10.67
CA GLY A 488 13.66 -20.68 -10.97
C GLY A 488 13.19 -21.81 -11.87
#